data_AF-A0A2M7KUX8-F1
#
_entry.id   AF-A0A2M7KUX8-F1
#
_cell.length_a   1.000
_cell.length_b   1.000
_cell.length_c   1.000
_cell.angle_alpha   90.00
_cell.angle_beta   90.00
_cell.angle_gamma   90.00
#
_symmetry.space_group_name_H-M   'P 1'
#
loop_
_entity.id
_entity.type
_entity.pdbx_description
1 polymer ?
#
loop_
_entity_poly.entity_id
_entity_poly.type
_entity_poly.pdbx_seq_one_letter_code
_entity_poly.pdbx_strand_id
1 'polypeptide(L)'
;MFLTFATIAHWRADLLLRGLILLIGVHSCLLGVGMLFVPRVMLRTFGFGEQTSLFFPSQSGVFLLIIGVLHLRALVKPSFVEVIVVSKALAVLFLAVHAVFLGVPPIIWAAGAGDAAMPAAVIIALRRHQRLRETPVPESALSSP
;
A
#
# COMPACT_ATOMS: atom_id res chain seq x y z
N MET A 1 -2.94 21.87 19.40
CA MET A 1 -2.18 20.63 19.70
C MET A 1 -2.90 19.68 20.68
N PHE A 2 -4.25 19.67 20.73
CA PHE A 2 -5.04 18.75 21.58
C PHE A 2 -5.95 17.78 20.80
N LEU A 3 -6.04 17.95 19.46
CA LEU A 3 -6.76 17.04 18.55
C LEU A 3 -6.05 15.68 18.32
N THR A 4 -4.89 15.48 18.93
CA THR A 4 -4.01 14.34 18.65
C THR A 4 -4.46 13.04 19.33
N PHE A 5 -4.87 13.08 20.60
CA PHE A 5 -5.09 11.85 21.37
C PHE A 5 -6.35 11.07 20.96
N ALA A 6 -7.49 11.75 20.78
CA ALA A 6 -8.72 11.09 20.34
C ALA A 6 -8.55 10.49 18.92
N THR A 7 -7.90 11.23 18.01
CA THR A 7 -7.61 10.77 16.65
C THR A 7 -6.69 9.55 16.62
N ILE A 8 -5.70 9.49 17.52
CA ILE A 8 -4.81 8.31 17.67
C ILE A 8 -5.56 7.10 18.24
N ALA A 9 -6.44 7.29 19.23
CA ALA A 9 -7.20 6.18 19.82
C ALA A 9 -8.15 5.51 18.82
N HIS A 10 -8.82 6.31 17.97
CA HIS A 10 -9.78 5.81 16.98
C HIS A 10 -9.06 5.22 15.75
N TRP A 11 -7.88 5.72 15.41
CA TRP A 11 -6.98 5.11 14.44
C TRP A 11 -6.57 3.68 14.84
N ARG A 12 -6.39 3.43 16.14
CA ARG A 12 -6.04 2.08 16.65
C ARG A 12 -7.19 1.08 16.54
N ALA A 13 -8.44 1.53 16.55
CA ALA A 13 -9.62 0.67 16.58
C ALA A 13 -10.06 0.16 15.19
N ASP A 14 -9.65 0.81 14.10
CA ASP A 14 -10.04 0.39 12.75
C ASP A 14 -9.21 -0.82 12.28
N LEU A 15 -9.71 -2.02 12.59
CA LEU A 15 -9.07 -3.29 12.22
C LEU A 15 -8.97 -3.46 10.69
N LEU A 16 -9.94 -2.95 9.93
CA LEU A 16 -9.95 -3.08 8.47
C LEU A 16 -8.82 -2.26 7.86
N LEU A 17 -8.72 -0.97 8.22
CA LEU A 17 -7.69 -0.09 7.70
C LEU A 17 -6.28 -0.56 8.11
N ARG A 18 -6.11 -0.99 9.36
CA ARG A 18 -4.84 -1.54 9.84
C ARG A 18 -4.49 -2.85 9.13
N GLY A 19 -5.48 -3.71 8.90
CA GLY A 19 -5.30 -4.95 8.13
C GLY A 19 -4.85 -4.68 6.70
N LEU A 20 -5.45 -3.69 6.02
CA LEU A 20 -5.04 -3.28 4.68
C LEU A 20 -3.62 -2.73 4.66
N ILE A 21 -3.27 -1.82 5.57
CA ILE A 21 -1.92 -1.26 5.66
C ILE A 21 -0.88 -2.35 5.93
N LEU A 22 -1.17 -3.28 6.86
CA LEU A 22 -0.30 -4.41 7.16
C LEU A 22 -0.10 -5.29 5.93
N LEU A 23 -1.19 -5.66 5.25
CA LEU A 23 -1.15 -6.49 4.05
C LEU A 23 -0.30 -5.83 2.95
N ILE A 24 -0.51 -4.53 2.68
CA ILE A 24 0.23 -3.78 1.66
C ILE A 24 1.71 -3.67 2.00
N GLY A 25 2.04 -3.36 3.25
CA GLY A 25 3.42 -3.25 3.71
C GLY A 25 4.15 -4.58 3.68
N VAL A 26 3.53 -5.66 4.20
CA VAL A 26 4.09 -7.01 4.15
C VAL A 26 4.26 -7.48 2.71
N HIS A 27 3.26 -7.30 1.85
CA HIS A 27 3.35 -7.65 0.43
C HIS A 27 4.52 -6.94 -0.26
N SER A 28 4.68 -5.63 -0.05
CA SER A 28 5.79 -4.85 -0.62
C SER A 28 7.15 -5.32 -0.09
N CYS A 29 7.26 -5.64 1.21
CA CYS A 29 8.46 -6.21 1.80
C CYS A 29 8.79 -7.60 1.21
N LEU A 30 7.80 -8.47 1.04
CA LEU A 30 8.00 -9.81 0.47
C LEU A 30 8.49 -9.73 -0.98
N LEU A 31 7.89 -8.87 -1.80
CA LEU A 31 8.39 -8.61 -3.15
C LEU A 31 9.81 -8.02 -3.13
N GLY A 32 10.08 -7.09 -2.20
CA GLY A 32 11.41 -6.50 -2.03
C GLY A 32 12.48 -7.53 -1.68
N VAL A 33 12.21 -8.39 -0.69
CA VAL A 33 13.09 -9.51 -0.29
C VAL A 33 13.28 -10.48 -1.46
N GLY A 34 12.19 -10.87 -2.15
CA GLY A 34 12.26 -11.76 -3.30
C GLY A 34 13.13 -11.21 -4.43
N MET A 35 12.93 -9.95 -4.81
CA MET A 35 13.71 -9.29 -5.86
C MET A 35 15.16 -9.02 -5.44
N LEU A 36 15.41 -8.78 -4.15
CA LEU A 36 16.76 -8.55 -3.63
C LEU A 36 17.61 -9.83 -3.63
N PHE A 37 17.08 -10.93 -3.09
CA PHE A 37 17.86 -12.16 -2.85
C PHE A 37 17.71 -13.22 -3.94
N VAL A 38 16.55 -13.30 -4.58
CA VAL A 38 16.25 -14.32 -5.60
C VAL A 38 15.63 -13.74 -6.88
N PRO A 39 16.22 -12.69 -7.48
CA PRO A 39 15.64 -11.98 -8.63
C PRO A 39 15.37 -12.88 -9.84
N ARG A 40 16.25 -13.85 -10.12
CA ARG A 40 16.07 -14.79 -11.26
C ARG A 40 14.80 -15.62 -11.13
N VAL A 41 14.52 -16.12 -9.93
CA VAL A 41 13.33 -16.95 -9.66
C VAL A 41 12.08 -16.07 -9.75
N MET A 42 12.11 -14.89 -9.15
CA MET A 42 11.00 -13.93 -9.20
C MET A 42 10.66 -13.54 -10.65
N LEU A 43 11.66 -13.14 -11.43
CA LEU A 43 11.48 -12.74 -12.82
C LEU A 43 10.94 -13.87 -13.68
N ARG A 44 11.49 -15.08 -13.57
CA ARG A 44 11.01 -16.26 -14.29
C ARG A 44 9.56 -16.61 -13.92
N THR A 45 9.20 -16.49 -12.63
CA THR A 45 7.83 -16.72 -12.14
C THR A 45 6.84 -15.71 -12.74
N PHE A 46 7.28 -14.46 -12.93
CA PHE A 46 6.50 -13.43 -13.61
C PHE A 46 6.60 -13.49 -15.14
N GLY A 47 7.17 -14.56 -15.70
CA GLY A 47 7.23 -14.77 -17.15
C GLY A 47 8.24 -13.89 -17.87
N PHE A 48 9.16 -13.24 -17.17
CA PHE A 48 10.29 -12.56 -17.80
C PHE A 48 11.34 -13.59 -18.27
N GLY A 49 11.97 -13.30 -19.40
CA GLY A 49 13.08 -14.09 -19.94
C GLY A 49 14.36 -13.98 -19.11
N GLU A 50 15.41 -14.68 -19.55
CA GLU A 50 16.72 -14.57 -18.92
C GLU A 50 17.27 -13.14 -19.05
N GLN A 51 17.64 -12.55 -17.91
CA GLN A 51 18.24 -11.23 -17.86
C GLN A 51 19.77 -11.34 -17.82
N THR A 52 20.46 -10.52 -18.61
CA THR A 52 21.92 -10.45 -18.62
C THR A 52 22.50 -9.78 -17.37
N SER A 53 21.71 -8.95 -16.69
CA SER A 53 22.11 -8.25 -15.46
C SER A 53 21.09 -8.42 -14.33
N LEU A 54 21.57 -8.70 -13.13
CA LEU A 54 20.76 -8.80 -11.90
C LEU A 54 20.77 -7.51 -11.06
N PHE A 55 21.60 -6.53 -11.44
CA PHE A 55 21.79 -5.32 -10.65
C PHE A 55 20.47 -4.54 -10.48
N PHE A 56 19.75 -4.27 -11.57
CA PHE A 56 18.49 -3.52 -11.52
C PHE A 56 17.36 -4.26 -10.78
N PRO A 57 17.13 -5.57 -11.00
CA PRO A 57 16.19 -6.35 -10.18
C PRO A 57 16.51 -6.31 -8.68
N SER A 58 17.78 -6.47 -8.30
CA SER A 58 18.17 -6.38 -6.88
C SER A 58 18.00 -4.96 -6.33
N GLN A 59 18.34 -3.94 -7.12
CA GLN A 59 18.13 -2.53 -6.75
C GLN A 59 16.64 -2.21 -6.52
N SER A 60 15.74 -2.69 -7.40
CA SER A 60 14.30 -2.52 -7.20
C SER A 60 13.80 -3.25 -5.96
N GLY A 61 14.41 -4.41 -5.63
CA GLY A 61 14.20 -5.11 -4.36
C GLY A 61 14.49 -4.25 -3.13
N VAL A 62 15.61 -3.51 -3.11
CA VAL A 62 15.93 -2.57 -2.03
C VAL A 62 14.88 -1.46 -1.93
N PHE A 63 14.48 -0.86 -3.05
CA PHE A 63 13.47 0.19 -3.06
C PHE A 63 12.11 -0.29 -2.55
N LEU A 64 11.66 -1.48 -2.99
CA LEU A 64 10.42 -2.11 -2.52
C LEU A 64 10.47 -2.39 -1.02
N LEU A 65 11.62 -2.82 -0.49
CA LEU A 65 11.79 -3.06 0.94
C LEU A 65 11.69 -1.76 1.75
N ILE A 66 12.37 -0.69 1.30
CA ILE A 66 12.28 0.63 1.93
C ILE A 66 10.83 1.12 1.94
N ILE A 67 10.17 1.10 0.78
CA ILE A 67 8.79 1.54 0.64
C ILE A 67 7.84 0.67 1.49
N GLY A 68 8.03 -0.64 1.53
CA GLY A 68 7.26 -1.55 2.38
C GLY A 68 7.40 -1.24 3.87
N VAL A 69 8.60 -0.92 4.35
CA VAL A 69 8.82 -0.46 5.73
C VAL A 69 8.13 0.88 5.99
N LEU A 70 8.16 1.82 5.04
CA LEU A 70 7.45 3.09 5.16
C LEU A 70 5.91 2.89 5.17
N HIS A 71 5.39 1.92 4.43
CA HIS A 71 3.97 1.54 4.49
C HIS A 71 3.63 0.97 5.88
N LEU A 72 4.45 0.08 6.42
CA LEU A 72 4.24 -0.47 7.78
C LEU A 72 4.31 0.63 8.85
N ARG A 73 5.10 1.69 8.63
CA ARG A 73 5.14 2.85 9.52
C ARG A 73 3.79 3.57 9.63
N ALA A 74 2.92 3.45 8.61
CA ALA A 74 1.56 3.98 8.65
C ALA A 74 0.71 3.37 9.77
N LEU A 75 1.03 2.15 10.24
CA LEU A 75 0.35 1.55 11.40
C LEU A 75 0.53 2.38 12.68
N VAL A 76 1.64 3.11 12.80
CA VAL A 76 1.99 3.91 13.98
C VAL A 76 1.78 5.40 13.72
N LYS A 77 2.06 5.88 12.50
CA LYS A 77 1.95 7.28 12.11
C LYS A 77 1.00 7.43 10.90
N PRO A 78 -0.24 7.90 11.09
CA PRO A 78 -1.25 7.98 10.03
C PRO A 78 -0.83 8.80 8.80
N SER A 79 0.06 9.79 8.97
CA SER A 79 0.58 10.60 7.84
C SER A 79 1.31 9.77 6.78
N PHE A 80 1.80 8.56 7.11
CA PHE A 80 2.44 7.67 6.14
C PHE A 80 1.44 6.96 5.22
N VAL A 81 0.13 7.10 5.43
CA VAL A 81 -0.86 6.59 4.46
C VAL A 81 -0.75 7.32 3.12
N GLU A 82 -0.39 8.60 3.13
CA GLU A 82 -0.13 9.36 1.89
C GLU A 82 1.01 8.74 1.09
N VAL A 83 2.04 8.21 1.78
CA VAL A 83 3.14 7.48 1.13
C VAL A 83 2.63 6.23 0.43
N ILE A 84 1.69 5.49 1.03
CA ILE A 84 1.05 4.31 0.39
C ILE A 84 0.35 4.74 -0.90
N VAL A 85 -0.48 5.77 -0.84
CA VAL A 85 -1.26 6.25 -2.00
C VAL A 85 -0.34 6.72 -3.13
N VAL A 86 0.61 7.60 -2.82
CA VAL A 86 1.53 8.17 -3.83
C VAL A 86 2.40 7.08 -4.44
N SER A 87 3.04 6.24 -3.63
CA SER A 87 3.94 5.20 -4.14
C SER A 87 3.20 4.16 -4.99
N LYS A 88 1.99 3.74 -4.60
CA LYS A 88 1.19 2.80 -5.40
C LYS A 88 0.69 3.43 -6.70
N ALA A 89 0.28 4.70 -6.69
CA ALA A 89 -0.08 5.40 -7.92
C ALA A 89 1.11 5.47 -8.90
N LEU A 90 2.32 5.76 -8.40
CA LEU A 90 3.54 5.74 -9.20
C LEU A 90 3.88 4.34 -9.72
N ALA A 91 3.66 3.28 -8.93
CA ALA A 91 3.85 1.90 -9.36
C ALA A 91 2.87 1.52 -10.49
N VAL A 92 1.59 1.88 -10.38
CA VAL A 92 0.60 1.68 -11.44
C VAL A 92 1.02 2.40 -12.72
N LEU A 93 1.42 3.67 -12.61
CA LEU A 93 1.90 4.44 -13.75
C LEU A 93 3.12 3.79 -14.41
N PHE A 94 4.09 3.38 -13.60
CA PHE A 94 5.29 2.70 -14.06
C PHE A 94 4.94 1.40 -14.81
N LEU A 95 4.10 0.55 -14.22
CA LEU A 95 3.68 -0.72 -14.82
C LEU A 95 2.86 -0.50 -16.10
N ALA A 96 1.97 0.50 -16.13
CA ALA A 96 1.19 0.83 -17.31
C ALA A 96 2.07 1.29 -18.48
N VAL A 97 3.04 2.18 -18.21
CA VAL A 97 4.01 2.60 -19.24
C VAL A 97 4.80 1.40 -19.76
N HIS A 98 5.28 0.52 -18.88
CA HIS A 98 6.01 -0.68 -19.32
C HIS A 98 5.11 -1.65 -20.10
N ALA A 99 3.86 -1.81 -19.68
CA ALA A 99 2.88 -2.67 -20.33
C ALA A 99 2.55 -2.22 -21.76
N VAL A 100 2.42 -0.91 -21.96
CA VAL A 100 2.06 -0.34 -23.26
C VAL A 100 3.26 -0.26 -24.20
N PHE A 101 4.44 0.16 -23.70
CA PHE A 101 5.55 0.54 -24.58
C PHE A 101 6.68 -0.50 -24.68
N LEU A 102 6.80 -1.44 -23.74
CA LEU A 102 7.99 -2.29 -23.61
C LEU A 102 7.73 -3.79 -23.76
N GLY A 103 6.52 -4.19 -24.17
CA GLY A 103 6.22 -5.59 -24.53
C GLY A 103 6.43 -6.57 -23.38
N VAL A 104 6.03 -6.18 -22.17
CA VAL A 104 6.20 -7.00 -20.95
C VAL A 104 5.17 -8.15 -20.88
N PRO A 105 5.42 -9.18 -20.05
CA PRO A 105 4.49 -10.29 -19.88
C PRO A 105 3.09 -9.84 -19.43
N PRO A 106 2.00 -10.51 -19.87
CA PRO A 106 0.63 -10.13 -19.54
C PRO A 106 0.33 -10.04 -18.03
N ILE A 107 1.06 -10.78 -17.20
CA ILE A 107 0.91 -10.74 -15.73
C ILE A 107 1.15 -9.34 -15.14
N ILE A 108 1.87 -8.46 -15.86
CA ILE A 108 2.10 -7.08 -15.43
C ILE A 108 0.80 -6.25 -15.40
N TRP A 109 -0.19 -6.57 -16.25
CA TRP A 109 -1.51 -5.96 -16.15
C TRP A 109 -2.21 -6.33 -14.85
N ALA A 110 -2.12 -7.60 -14.45
CA ALA A 110 -2.69 -8.07 -13.18
C ALA A 110 -1.95 -7.45 -11.98
N ALA A 111 -0.62 -7.33 -12.04
CA ALA A 111 0.17 -6.64 -11.02
C ALA A 111 -0.24 -5.16 -10.90
N GLY A 112 -0.37 -4.46 -12.03
CA GLY A 112 -0.83 -3.07 -12.06
C GLY A 112 -2.25 -2.89 -11.51
N ALA A 113 -3.17 -3.80 -11.83
CA ALA A 113 -4.52 -3.78 -11.25
C ALA A 113 -4.49 -4.00 -9.73
N GLY A 114 -3.66 -4.92 -9.24
CA GLY A 114 -3.44 -5.15 -7.81
C GLY A 114 -2.90 -3.90 -7.11
N ASP A 115 -1.88 -3.26 -7.71
CA ASP A 115 -1.29 -2.03 -7.19
C ASP A 115 -2.27 -0.84 -7.22
N ALA A 116 -3.23 -0.80 -8.14
CA ALA A 116 -4.30 0.21 -8.15
C ALA A 116 -5.38 -0.08 -7.10
N ALA A 117 -5.72 -1.34 -6.88
CA ALA A 117 -6.75 -1.76 -5.93
C ALA A 117 -6.36 -1.47 -4.47
N MET A 118 -5.08 -1.66 -4.12
CA MET A 118 -4.55 -1.43 -2.77
C MET A 118 -4.80 0.01 -2.23
N PRO A 119 -4.31 1.09 -2.88
CA PRO A 119 -4.56 2.45 -2.42
C PRO A 119 -6.03 2.84 -2.51
N ALA A 120 -6.78 2.32 -3.49
CA ALA A 120 -8.22 2.54 -3.58
C ALA A 120 -8.96 1.98 -2.35
N ALA A 121 -8.63 0.75 -1.93
CA ALA A 121 -9.19 0.12 -0.74
C ALA A 121 -8.87 0.93 0.53
N VAL A 122 -7.63 1.43 0.66
CA VAL A 122 -7.21 2.28 1.78
C VAL A 122 -7.98 3.61 1.79
N ILE A 123 -8.15 4.27 0.65
CA ILE A 123 -8.92 5.52 0.54
C ILE A 123 -10.39 5.29 0.90
N ILE A 124 -10.99 4.20 0.43
CA ILE A 124 -12.38 3.87 0.75
C ILE A 124 -12.54 3.60 2.26
N ALA A 125 -11.63 2.83 2.86
CA ALA A 125 -11.62 2.57 4.29
C ALA A 125 -11.46 3.86 5.11
N LEU A 126 -10.52 4.74 4.72
CA LEU A 126 -10.33 6.06 5.33
C LEU A 126 -11.58 6.93 5.27
N ARG A 127 -12.23 7.02 4.09
CA ARG A 127 -13.46 7.80 3.92
C ARG A 127 -14.61 7.24 4.75
N ARG A 128 -14.70 5.91 4.91
CA ARG A 128 -15.70 5.28 5.78
C ARG A 128 -15.43 5.61 7.25
N HIS A 129 -14.18 5.54 7.68
CA HIS A 129 -13.77 5.91 9.05
C HIS A 129 -14.11 7.37 9.37
N GLN A 130 -13.83 8.30 8.45
CA GLN A 130 -14.15 9.72 8.63
C GLN A 130 -15.66 9.97 8.78
N ARG A 131 -16.50 9.34 7.94
CA ARG A 131 -17.96 9.50 8.04
C ARG A 131 -18.53 9.01 9.38
N LEU A 132 -18.01 7.90 9.91
CA LEU A 132 -18.43 7.38 11.22
C LEU A 132 -18.03 8.30 12.39
N ARG A 133 -17.06 9.19 12.20
CA ARG A 133 -16.71 10.20 13.22
C ARG A 133 -17.59 11.45 13.16
N GLU A 134 -18.21 11.72 12.01
CA GLU A 134 -19.02 12.92 11.79
C GLU A 134 -20.50 12.73 12.17
N THR A 135 -20.97 11.51 12.38
CA THR A 135 -22.34 11.25 12.88
C THR A 135 -22.53 11.93 14.25
N PRO A 136 -23.34 13.01 14.35
CA PRO A 136 -23.57 13.71 15.60
C PRO A 136 -24.24 12.76 16.60
N VAL A 137 -23.86 12.86 17.88
CA VAL A 137 -24.60 12.18 18.95
C VAL A 137 -26.02 12.76 18.95
N PRO A 138 -27.08 11.92 18.85
CA PRO A 138 -28.46 12.41 18.84
C PRO A 138 -28.72 13.31 20.05
N GLU A 139 -29.31 14.48 19.84
CA GLU A 139 -29.61 15.45 20.90
C GLU A 139 -30.53 14.85 22.00
N SER A 140 -31.33 13.84 21.62
CA SER A 140 -32.13 13.04 22.56
C SER A 140 -31.31 12.19 23.55
N ALA A 141 -30.05 11.90 23.24
CA ALA A 141 -29.14 11.21 24.18
C ALA A 141 -28.49 12.18 25.18
N LEU A 142 -28.60 13.50 24.96
CA LEU A 142 -28.06 14.54 25.85
C LEU A 142 -29.08 15.05 26.88
N SER A 143 -30.36 14.68 26.75
CA SER A 143 -31.45 15.14 27.62
C SER A 143 -31.91 14.10 28.66
N SER A 144 -31.18 13.01 28.85
CA SER A 144 -31.45 12.04 29.92
C SER A 144 -30.79 12.50 31.23
N PRO A 145 -31.57 12.87 32.27
CA PRO A 145 -31.06 13.40 33.54
C PRO A 145 -30.36 12.35 34.42
#